data_AF-A0A7J6UA07-F1
#
_entry.id   AF-A0A7J6UA07-F1
#
_cell.length_a   1.000
_cell.length_b   1.000
_cell.length_c   1.000
_cell.angle_alpha   90.00
_cell.angle_beta   90.00
_cell.angle_gamma   90.00
#
_symmetry.space_group_name_H-M   'P 1'
#
loop_
_entity.id
_entity.type
_entity.pdbx_description
1 polymer ?
#
loop_
_entity_poly.entity_id
_entity_poly.type
_entity_poly.pdbx_seq_one_letter_code
_entity_poly.pdbx_strand_id
1 'polypeptide(L)'
;RPSYAPSYDSVSTSSVSGDIDIRMGQQRCDPNLSWFDRKKCEAYSKKAFGWWKVDILLNALSAMNAPVDLVCVRCPSNVTHSAGFSPSKNTVWMCGNHFWNPFQFRRILAHELVHAFDFARAKIDTENVDHVACTEVRAANLSGECELWTKWTDYIGDDPLGNHMWSRKQRCVKGAALRSLTAHGGDEKEAKDSIERVWSRCSKDHWPFTTDPQFDTR
;
A
#
# COMPACT_ATOMS: atom_id res chain seq x y z
N ARG A 1 -2.35 -21.60 13.48
CA ARG A 1 -1.31 -21.44 12.44
C ARG A 1 -0.90 -19.97 12.46
N PRO A 2 0.38 -19.63 12.30
CA PRO A 2 0.79 -18.25 12.03
C PRO A 2 0.02 -17.76 10.79
N SER A 3 -0.59 -16.58 10.87
CA SER A 3 -1.23 -15.95 9.70
C SER A 3 -0.25 -14.92 9.15
N TYR A 4 0.09 -15.05 7.87
CA TYR A 4 0.91 -14.06 7.16
C TYR A 4 0.05 -13.01 6.47
N ALA A 5 -1.26 -13.27 6.39
CA ALA A 5 -2.21 -12.33 5.83
C ALA A 5 -2.31 -11.11 6.74
N PRO A 6 -2.20 -9.89 6.18
CA PRO A 6 -2.76 -8.75 6.85
C PRO A 6 -4.20 -9.05 7.21
N SER A 7 -4.58 -8.76 8.45
CA SER A 7 -5.98 -8.78 8.85
C SER A 7 -6.68 -7.63 8.11
N TYR A 8 -7.02 -7.86 6.86
CA TYR A 8 -7.69 -6.92 5.99
C TYR A 8 -9.11 -6.56 6.49
N ASP A 9 -9.57 -7.22 7.56
CA ASP A 9 -10.88 -7.07 8.18
C ASP A 9 -10.86 -6.53 9.64
N SER A 10 -9.72 -6.08 10.19
CA SER A 10 -9.65 -5.65 11.61
C SER A 10 -10.36 -4.32 11.91
N VAL A 11 -10.89 -3.63 10.90
CA VAL A 11 -11.81 -2.51 11.10
C VAL A 11 -13.24 -3.03 10.97
N SER A 12 -13.89 -3.26 12.12
CA SER A 12 -15.33 -3.50 12.18
C SER A 12 -16.05 -2.30 11.56
N THR A 13 -16.70 -2.51 10.41
CA THR A 13 -17.55 -1.49 9.76
C THR A 13 -19.00 -1.57 10.26
N SER A 14 -19.25 -2.16 11.43
CA SER A 14 -20.58 -2.29 12.01
C SER A 14 -21.19 -0.95 12.49
N SER A 15 -20.68 0.19 12.03
CA SER A 15 -21.18 1.54 12.31
C SER A 15 -21.32 2.42 11.06
N VAL A 16 -21.17 1.86 9.85
CA VAL A 16 -21.36 2.62 8.61
C VAL A 16 -22.82 2.51 8.17
N SER A 17 -23.58 3.57 8.40
CA SER A 17 -24.98 3.70 7.96
C SER A 17 -25.08 3.46 6.45
N GLY A 18 -26.00 2.58 6.06
CA GLY A 18 -26.30 2.25 4.67
C GLY A 18 -26.90 3.44 3.90
N ASP A 19 -26.84 3.29 2.57
CA ASP A 19 -27.54 4.06 1.53
C ASP A 19 -26.95 5.40 1.09
N ILE A 20 -25.79 5.44 0.41
CA ILE A 20 -25.42 6.61 -0.41
C ILE A 20 -24.64 6.26 -1.68
N ASP A 21 -25.15 6.81 -2.79
CA ASP A 21 -24.70 6.80 -4.20
C ASP A 21 -23.20 7.10 -4.39
N ILE A 22 -22.51 6.28 -5.19
CA ILE A 22 -21.03 6.19 -5.29
C ILE A 22 -20.54 7.04 -6.46
N ARG A 23 -19.74 8.09 -6.19
CA ARG A 23 -18.95 8.82 -7.21
C ARG A 23 -17.46 8.78 -6.86
N MET A 24 -16.64 8.39 -7.84
CA MET A 24 -15.18 8.41 -7.76
C MET A 24 -14.66 9.75 -7.20
N GLY A 25 -13.81 9.69 -6.16
CA GLY A 25 -13.11 10.87 -5.62
C GLY A 25 -13.69 11.50 -4.35
N GLN A 26 -14.75 10.94 -3.74
CA GLN A 26 -15.19 11.35 -2.40
C GLN A 26 -14.58 10.48 -1.30
N GLN A 27 -13.54 10.99 -0.64
CA GLN A 27 -13.05 10.45 0.61
C GLN A 27 -14.14 10.55 1.70
N ARG A 28 -14.44 9.43 2.36
CA ARG A 28 -15.31 9.41 3.55
C ARG A 28 -14.49 9.57 4.84
N CYS A 29 -15.10 10.09 5.90
CA CYS A 29 -14.48 10.23 7.22
C CYS A 29 -15.38 9.69 8.31
N ASP A 30 -14.84 8.82 9.16
CA ASP A 30 -15.45 8.40 10.42
C ASP A 30 -15.94 9.62 11.23
N PRO A 31 -17.20 9.63 11.70
CA PRO A 31 -17.73 10.72 12.53
C PRO A 31 -16.99 10.91 13.86
N ASN A 32 -16.25 9.91 14.35
CA ASN A 32 -15.49 9.99 15.60
C ASN A 32 -14.13 10.69 15.44
N LEU A 33 -13.70 11.01 14.22
CA LEU A 33 -12.51 11.82 14.00
C LEU A 33 -12.73 13.25 14.54
N SER A 34 -11.69 13.83 15.13
CA SER A 34 -11.74 15.24 15.49
C SER A 34 -11.95 16.09 14.23
N TRP A 35 -12.55 17.27 14.36
CA TRP A 35 -12.72 18.17 13.23
C TRP A 35 -11.39 18.48 12.52
N PHE A 36 -10.32 18.66 13.30
CA PHE A 36 -8.97 18.90 12.77
C PHE A 36 -8.44 17.71 11.99
N ASP A 37 -8.60 16.48 12.49
CA ASP A 37 -8.13 15.28 11.81
C ASP A 37 -8.94 15.00 10.55
N ARG A 38 -10.27 15.21 10.58
CA ARG A 38 -11.13 15.13 9.39
C ARG A 38 -10.66 16.11 8.32
N LYS A 39 -10.47 17.40 8.65
CA LYS A 39 -10.04 18.42 7.69
C LYS A 39 -8.64 18.18 7.16
N LYS A 40 -7.74 17.70 8.02
CA LYS A 40 -6.38 17.29 7.64
C LYS A 40 -6.43 16.12 6.65
N CYS A 41 -7.23 15.09 6.92
CA CYS A 41 -7.38 13.95 6.03
C CYS A 41 -7.97 14.37 4.68
N GLU A 42 -9.03 15.18 4.68
CA GLU A 42 -9.61 15.79 3.46
C GLU A 42 -8.56 16.53 2.62
N ALA A 43 -7.77 17.38 3.26
CA ALA A 43 -6.72 18.13 2.59
C ALA A 43 -5.60 17.23 2.05
N TYR A 44 -5.20 16.19 2.81
CA TYR A 44 -4.14 15.27 2.42
C TYR A 44 -4.57 14.34 1.29
N SER A 45 -5.78 13.78 1.35
CA SER A 45 -6.32 12.96 0.26
C SER A 45 -6.48 13.77 -1.01
N LYS A 46 -7.01 15.01 -0.94
CA LYS A 46 -7.09 15.88 -2.12
C LYS A 46 -5.72 16.13 -2.76
N LYS A 47 -4.69 16.36 -1.94
CA LYS A 47 -3.30 16.50 -2.44
C LYS A 47 -2.75 15.18 -3.00
N ALA A 48 -3.10 14.05 -2.39
CA ALA A 48 -2.65 12.74 -2.82
C ALA A 48 -3.30 12.32 -4.15
N PHE A 49 -4.58 12.61 -4.36
CA PHE A 49 -5.27 12.37 -5.63
C PHE A 49 -4.67 13.16 -6.79
N GLY A 50 -4.10 14.35 -6.54
CA GLY A 50 -3.34 15.08 -7.55
C GLY A 50 -1.92 14.56 -7.79
N TRP A 51 -1.48 13.50 -7.11
CA TRP A 51 -0.15 12.94 -7.28
C TRP A 51 -0.17 11.82 -8.33
N TRP A 52 0.72 11.91 -9.33
CA TRP A 52 0.71 11.06 -10.54
C TRP A 52 0.63 9.56 -10.26
N LYS A 53 1.25 9.05 -9.19
CA LYS A 53 1.18 7.61 -8.88
C LYS A 53 -0.21 7.18 -8.43
N VAL A 54 -0.83 7.98 -7.58
CA VAL A 54 -2.18 7.71 -7.06
C VAL A 54 -3.18 7.84 -8.20
N ASP A 55 -3.03 8.86 -9.05
CA ASP A 55 -3.86 9.05 -10.24
C ASP A 55 -3.82 7.84 -11.19
N ILE A 56 -2.61 7.36 -11.55
CA ILE A 56 -2.45 6.17 -12.39
C ILE A 56 -3.13 4.94 -11.75
N LEU A 57 -2.93 4.71 -10.45
CA LEU A 57 -3.53 3.55 -9.76
C LEU A 57 -5.06 3.62 -9.76
N LEU A 58 -5.64 4.78 -9.46
CA LEU A 58 -7.09 4.98 -9.46
C LEU A 58 -7.69 4.82 -10.86
N ASN A 59 -7.03 5.34 -11.89
CA ASN A 59 -7.45 5.19 -13.27
C ASN A 59 -7.37 3.72 -13.72
N ALA A 60 -6.30 3.01 -13.35
CA ALA A 60 -6.15 1.59 -13.68
C ALA A 60 -7.19 0.71 -12.99
N LEU A 61 -7.47 0.95 -11.70
CA LEU A 61 -8.54 0.28 -10.96
C LEU A 61 -9.92 0.53 -11.58
N SER A 62 -10.17 1.75 -12.03
CA SER A 62 -11.42 2.11 -12.72
C SER A 62 -11.53 1.41 -14.07
N ALA A 63 -10.44 1.35 -14.84
CA ALA A 63 -10.39 0.64 -16.13
C ALA A 63 -10.62 -0.87 -15.99
N MET A 64 -10.19 -1.47 -14.88
CA MET A 64 -10.45 -2.87 -14.53
C MET A 64 -11.86 -3.11 -13.95
N ASN A 65 -12.73 -2.10 -13.94
CA ASN A 65 -14.06 -2.16 -13.31
C ASN A 65 -14.00 -2.56 -11.81
N ALA A 66 -12.95 -2.14 -11.12
CA ALA A 66 -12.70 -2.40 -9.70
C ALA A 66 -12.41 -1.09 -8.93
N PRO A 67 -13.27 -0.06 -9.02
CA PRO A 67 -13.04 1.22 -8.33
C PRO A 67 -12.99 1.00 -6.82
N VAL A 68 -12.00 1.60 -6.16
CA VAL A 68 -11.75 1.43 -4.72
C VAL A 68 -12.21 2.66 -3.94
N ASP A 69 -12.83 2.44 -2.78
CA ASP A 69 -13.21 3.51 -1.85
C ASP A 69 -12.03 3.94 -0.97
N LEU A 70 -12.02 5.22 -0.55
CA LEU A 70 -11.08 5.73 0.45
C LEU A 70 -11.82 6.25 1.68
N VAL A 71 -11.48 5.73 2.85
CA VAL A 71 -12.08 6.14 4.14
C VAL A 71 -11.00 6.52 5.14
N CYS A 72 -11.12 7.71 5.73
CA CYS A 72 -10.34 8.08 6.90
C CYS A 72 -11.07 7.62 8.17
N VAL A 73 -10.39 6.84 9.01
CA VAL A 73 -10.92 6.29 10.26
C VAL A 73 -10.18 6.82 11.47
N ARG A 74 -10.83 6.82 12.64
CA ARG A 74 -10.13 7.07 13.90
C ARG A 74 -9.46 5.77 14.35
N CYS A 75 -8.14 5.78 14.46
CA CYS A 75 -7.38 4.65 14.98
C CYS A 75 -7.03 4.83 16.46
N PRO A 76 -6.93 3.72 17.22
CA PRO A 76 -6.45 3.76 18.59
C PRO A 76 -4.94 4.07 18.63
N SER A 77 -4.46 4.64 19.73
CA SER A 77 -3.07 5.06 19.86
C SER A 77 -2.05 3.92 19.76
N ASN A 78 -2.46 2.67 20.01
CA ASN A 78 -1.63 1.47 19.94
C ASN A 78 -1.79 0.69 18.62
N VAL A 79 -2.33 1.31 17.58
CA VAL A 79 -2.48 0.66 16.27
C VAL A 79 -1.10 0.32 15.69
N THR A 80 -0.96 -0.90 15.15
CA THR A 80 0.29 -1.36 14.51
C THR A 80 0.43 -0.85 13.08
N HIS A 81 -0.69 -0.57 12.39
CA HIS A 81 -0.72 -0.07 11.02
C HIS A 81 -1.51 1.24 10.95
N SER A 82 -1.02 2.20 10.18
CA SER A 82 -1.69 3.49 10.00
C SER A 82 -2.61 3.55 8.78
N ALA A 83 -2.70 2.46 8.02
CA ALA A 83 -3.58 2.29 6.86
C ALA A 83 -3.71 0.80 6.50
N GLY A 84 -4.62 0.49 5.59
CA GLY A 84 -4.77 -0.84 5.01
C GLY A 84 -5.77 -0.87 3.85
N PHE A 85 -5.66 -1.84 2.96
CA PHE A 85 -6.68 -2.20 1.98
C PHE A 85 -7.55 -3.35 2.48
N SER A 86 -8.87 -3.30 2.30
CA SER A 86 -9.79 -4.39 2.63
C SER A 86 -10.36 -5.00 1.35
N PRO A 87 -9.93 -6.21 0.93
CA PRO A 87 -10.44 -6.88 -0.27
C PRO A 87 -11.94 -7.16 -0.20
N SER A 88 -12.45 -7.55 0.99
CA SER A 88 -13.86 -7.87 1.21
C SER A 88 -14.78 -6.67 0.98
N LYS A 89 -14.30 -5.46 1.29
CA LYS A 89 -15.04 -4.20 1.15
C LYS A 89 -14.61 -3.35 -0.04
N ASN A 90 -13.60 -3.82 -0.78
CA ASN A 90 -12.88 -3.05 -1.80
C ASN A 90 -12.61 -1.59 -1.37
N THR A 91 -12.03 -1.43 -0.17
CA THR A 91 -11.88 -0.12 0.49
C THR A 91 -10.49 0.04 1.07
N VAL A 92 -9.82 1.14 0.77
CA VAL A 92 -8.64 1.61 1.48
C VAL A 92 -9.07 2.43 2.69
N TRP A 93 -8.52 2.10 3.86
CA TRP A 93 -8.69 2.88 5.08
C TRP A 93 -7.38 3.54 5.51
N MET A 94 -7.48 4.74 6.07
CA MET A 94 -6.35 5.56 6.52
C MET A 94 -6.63 6.07 7.94
N CYS A 95 -5.70 5.92 8.88
CA CYS A 95 -5.81 6.48 10.23
C CYS A 95 -5.72 8.01 10.20
N GLY A 96 -6.85 8.71 10.17
CA GLY A 96 -6.91 10.17 10.04
C GLY A 96 -6.13 10.93 11.13
N ASN A 97 -5.97 10.30 12.31
CA ASN A 97 -5.27 10.84 13.47
C ASN A 97 -3.78 10.46 13.59
N HIS A 98 -3.19 9.75 12.63
CA HIS A 98 -1.79 9.27 12.70
C HIS A 98 -0.83 9.91 11.66
N PHE A 99 -1.33 10.78 10.78
CA PHE A 99 -0.50 11.36 9.70
C PHE A 99 0.05 12.73 10.05
N TRP A 100 1.38 12.86 9.90
CA TRP A 100 2.13 14.07 10.26
C TRP A 100 2.36 15.00 9.06
N ASN A 101 2.40 14.46 7.84
CA ASN A 101 2.65 15.25 6.64
C ASN A 101 2.02 14.62 5.37
N PRO A 102 1.74 15.42 4.32
CA PRO A 102 1.09 14.94 3.10
C PRO A 102 1.97 14.02 2.23
N PHE A 103 3.29 14.05 2.38
CA PHE A 103 4.20 13.17 1.63
C PHE A 103 4.15 11.72 2.13
N GLN A 104 4.05 11.55 3.45
CA GLN A 104 3.84 10.25 4.08
C GLN A 104 2.45 9.72 3.70
N PHE A 105 1.41 10.55 3.81
CA PHE A 105 0.04 10.18 3.48
C PHE A 105 -0.09 9.65 2.06
N ARG A 106 0.40 10.39 1.05
CA ARG A 106 0.27 9.98 -0.36
C ARG A 106 1.02 8.69 -0.70
N ARG A 107 2.14 8.41 -0.01
CA ARG A 107 2.92 7.18 -0.21
C ARG A 107 2.23 5.98 0.39
N ILE A 108 1.71 6.12 1.60
CA ILE A 108 0.93 5.05 2.23
C ILE A 108 -0.36 4.81 1.44
N LEU A 109 -1.04 5.87 0.97
CA LEU A 109 -2.18 5.70 0.07
C LEU A 109 -1.79 4.94 -1.21
N ALA A 110 -0.67 5.30 -1.85
CA ALA A 110 -0.21 4.57 -3.03
C ALA A 110 0.18 3.11 -2.72
N HIS A 111 0.71 2.83 -1.52
CA HIS A 111 0.99 1.47 -1.05
C HIS A 111 -0.30 0.65 -1.00
N GLU A 112 -1.34 1.15 -0.32
CA GLU A 112 -2.63 0.45 -0.24
C GLU A 112 -3.34 0.34 -1.58
N LEU A 113 -3.21 1.33 -2.46
CA LEU A 113 -3.75 1.28 -3.81
C LEU A 113 -3.03 0.24 -4.69
N VAL A 114 -1.73 -0.04 -4.45
CA VAL A 114 -1.05 -1.16 -5.12
C VAL A 114 -1.61 -2.49 -4.64
N HIS A 115 -1.93 -2.65 -3.35
CA HIS A 115 -2.65 -3.84 -2.89
C HIS A 115 -4.01 -3.98 -3.58
N ALA A 116 -4.81 -2.91 -3.61
CA ALA A 116 -6.10 -2.92 -4.31
C ALA A 116 -5.94 -3.35 -5.78
N PHE A 117 -4.93 -2.79 -6.46
CA PHE A 117 -4.63 -3.12 -7.84
C PHE A 117 -4.24 -4.60 -8.01
N ASP A 118 -3.38 -5.13 -7.13
CA ASP A 118 -2.93 -6.51 -7.17
C ASP A 118 -4.08 -7.51 -6.98
N PHE A 119 -5.00 -7.21 -6.05
CA PHE A 119 -6.22 -8.01 -5.84
C PHE A 119 -7.20 -7.92 -7.02
N ALA A 120 -7.27 -6.78 -7.71
CA ALA A 120 -8.15 -6.63 -8.87
C ALA A 120 -7.62 -7.39 -10.10
N ARG A 121 -6.30 -7.39 -10.33
CA ARG A 121 -5.69 -8.01 -11.52
C ARG A 121 -5.35 -9.49 -11.37
N ALA A 122 -5.31 -10.03 -10.15
CA ALA A 122 -4.84 -11.39 -9.89
C ALA A 122 -5.63 -12.05 -8.75
N LYS A 123 -5.71 -13.40 -8.81
CA LYS A 123 -6.27 -14.20 -7.71
C LYS A 123 -5.23 -14.35 -6.61
N ILE A 124 -5.25 -13.43 -5.64
CA ILE A 124 -4.39 -13.46 -4.46
C ILE A 124 -4.98 -14.44 -3.44
N ASP A 125 -4.13 -15.33 -2.92
CA ASP A 125 -4.48 -16.26 -1.84
C ASP A 125 -3.76 -15.77 -0.59
N THR A 126 -4.52 -15.25 0.38
CA THR A 126 -3.97 -14.65 1.59
C THR A 126 -3.37 -15.69 2.54
N GLU A 127 -3.70 -16.97 2.37
CA GLU A 127 -3.11 -18.07 3.13
C GLU A 127 -1.78 -18.54 2.52
N ASN A 128 -1.47 -18.10 1.29
CA ASN A 128 -0.20 -18.38 0.63
C ASN A 128 0.80 -17.23 0.88
N VAL A 129 1.83 -17.51 1.68
CA VAL A 129 2.87 -16.53 2.03
C VAL A 129 3.57 -15.94 0.80
N ASP A 130 3.75 -16.70 -0.28
CA ASP A 130 4.38 -16.20 -1.51
C ASP A 130 3.48 -15.18 -2.22
N HIS A 131 2.17 -15.36 -2.18
CA HIS A 131 1.24 -14.39 -2.75
C HIS A 131 1.27 -13.08 -1.97
N VAL A 132 1.20 -13.16 -0.64
CA VAL A 132 1.28 -11.98 0.23
C VAL A 132 2.66 -11.30 0.09
N ALA A 133 3.75 -12.05 0.13
CA ALA A 133 5.10 -11.50 -0.04
C ALA A 133 5.26 -10.77 -1.39
N CYS A 134 4.66 -11.29 -2.46
CA CYS A 134 4.69 -10.65 -3.76
C CYS A 134 3.96 -9.29 -3.75
N THR A 135 2.79 -9.21 -3.13
CA THR A 135 2.03 -7.95 -3.02
C THR A 135 2.76 -6.93 -2.17
N GLU A 136 3.41 -7.36 -1.08
CA GLU A 136 4.22 -6.47 -0.22
C GLU A 136 5.48 -5.94 -0.95
N VAL A 137 6.18 -6.80 -1.70
CA VAL A 137 7.32 -6.39 -2.52
C VAL A 137 6.90 -5.34 -3.56
N ARG A 138 5.76 -5.54 -4.23
CA ARG A 138 5.22 -4.59 -5.20
C ARG A 138 4.82 -3.28 -4.53
N ALA A 139 4.06 -3.33 -3.44
CA ALA A 139 3.60 -2.15 -2.72
C ALA A 139 4.78 -1.30 -2.22
N ALA A 140 5.80 -1.91 -1.61
CA ALA A 140 7.01 -1.20 -1.17
C ALA A 140 7.85 -0.63 -2.33
N ASN A 141 7.93 -1.35 -3.47
CA ASN A 141 8.72 -0.94 -4.63
C ASN A 141 8.07 0.20 -5.42
N LEU A 142 6.73 0.21 -5.52
CA LEU A 142 5.98 1.10 -6.41
C LEU A 142 5.37 2.32 -5.71
N SER A 143 5.05 2.24 -4.41
CA SER A 143 4.40 3.32 -3.64
C SER A 143 5.25 4.59 -3.47
N GLY A 144 6.56 4.49 -3.68
CA GLY A 144 7.52 5.57 -3.42
C GLY A 144 7.98 5.67 -1.97
N GLU A 145 7.58 4.75 -1.10
CA GLU A 145 8.13 4.60 0.26
C GLU A 145 9.66 4.48 0.24
N CYS A 146 10.19 3.65 -0.66
CA CYS A 146 11.61 3.40 -0.80
C CYS A 146 12.37 4.37 -1.74
N GLU A 147 11.74 5.43 -2.24
CA GLU A 147 12.34 6.36 -3.22
C GLU A 147 13.15 7.51 -2.61
N LEU A 148 12.98 7.87 -1.33
CA LEU A 148 13.83 8.93 -0.73
C LEU A 148 15.25 8.46 -0.47
N TRP A 149 15.45 7.15 -0.36
CA TRP A 149 16.74 6.57 -0.03
C TRP A 149 17.71 6.57 -1.22
N THR A 150 17.23 6.83 -2.44
CA THR A 150 18.06 6.89 -3.65
C THR A 150 18.67 8.27 -3.90
N LYS A 151 18.11 9.36 -3.36
CA LYS A 151 18.47 10.72 -3.83
C LYS A 151 19.69 11.40 -3.19
N TRP A 152 20.19 10.96 -2.04
CA TRP A 152 21.30 11.67 -1.36
C TRP A 152 22.56 10.83 -1.13
N THR A 153 22.46 9.51 -1.24
CA THR A 153 23.56 8.58 -0.93
C THR A 153 23.95 7.66 -2.07
N ASP A 154 23.20 7.61 -3.17
CA ASP A 154 23.71 7.01 -4.41
C ASP A 154 24.88 7.86 -4.98
N TYR A 155 25.08 9.09 -4.49
CA TYR A 155 26.23 9.95 -4.77
C TYR A 155 27.33 9.92 -3.70
N ILE A 156 27.07 9.37 -2.50
CA ILE A 156 28.04 9.32 -1.40
C ILE A 156 28.06 7.90 -0.84
N GLY A 157 29.03 7.14 -1.33
CA GLY A 157 29.53 5.92 -0.70
C GLY A 157 28.92 4.64 -1.25
N ASP A 158 29.15 4.37 -2.54
CA ASP A 158 29.42 2.99 -2.95
C ASP A 158 30.69 2.52 -2.23
N ASP A 159 30.59 1.35 -1.62
CA ASP A 159 31.72 0.62 -1.07
C ASP A 159 32.80 0.42 -2.16
N PRO A 160 34.06 0.84 -1.95
CA PRO A 160 35.14 0.68 -2.93
C PRO A 160 35.42 -0.79 -3.33
N LEU A 161 34.84 -1.76 -2.63
CA LEU A 161 35.10 -3.19 -2.78
C LEU A 161 34.04 -3.97 -3.58
N GLY A 162 33.01 -3.30 -4.13
CA GLY A 162 32.10 -3.91 -5.11
C GLY A 162 31.24 -5.09 -4.63
N ASN A 163 31.15 -5.31 -3.31
CA ASN A 163 30.55 -6.53 -2.74
C ASN A 163 29.07 -6.39 -2.31
N HIS A 164 28.34 -5.37 -2.75
CA HIS A 164 26.90 -5.27 -2.44
C HIS A 164 26.03 -5.71 -3.62
N MET A 165 25.56 -6.95 -3.55
CA MET A 165 24.65 -7.57 -4.53
C MET A 165 23.28 -6.85 -4.61
N TRP A 166 22.99 -5.88 -3.74
CA TRP A 166 21.69 -5.22 -3.62
C TRP A 166 21.78 -3.70 -3.48
N SER A 167 21.06 -2.96 -4.34
CA SER A 167 20.95 -1.50 -4.21
C SER A 167 20.26 -1.10 -2.91
N ARG A 168 20.49 0.14 -2.44
CA ARG A 168 19.84 0.67 -1.22
C ARG A 168 18.31 0.61 -1.33
N LYS A 169 17.75 0.85 -2.52
CA LYS A 169 16.31 0.68 -2.79
C LYS A 169 15.88 -0.77 -2.56
N GLN A 170 16.61 -1.75 -3.09
CA GLN A 170 16.24 -3.16 -2.94
C GLN A 170 16.28 -3.60 -1.47
N ARG A 171 17.28 -3.16 -0.69
CA ARG A 171 17.32 -3.38 0.76
C ARG A 171 16.12 -2.77 1.48
N CYS A 172 15.72 -1.55 1.10
CA CYS A 172 14.51 -0.92 1.64
C CYS A 172 13.25 -1.74 1.33
N VAL A 173 13.07 -2.17 0.08
CA VAL A 173 11.90 -2.94 -0.37
C VAL A 173 11.82 -4.28 0.36
N LYS A 174 12.92 -5.05 0.42
CA LYS A 174 12.97 -6.32 1.18
C LYS A 174 12.67 -6.11 2.65
N GLY A 175 13.25 -5.06 3.25
CA GLY A 175 13.01 -4.74 4.65
C GLY A 175 11.56 -4.32 4.94
N ALA A 176 10.93 -3.56 4.04
CA ALA A 176 9.54 -3.16 4.16
C ALA A 176 8.59 -4.37 4.04
N ALA A 177 8.79 -5.20 3.02
CA ALA A 177 8.00 -6.42 2.85
C ALA A 177 8.13 -7.37 4.05
N LEU A 178 9.35 -7.54 4.58
CA LEU A 178 9.58 -8.37 5.76
C LEU A 178 8.85 -7.83 6.99
N ARG A 179 8.90 -6.50 7.23
CA ARG A 179 8.17 -5.88 8.35
C ARG A 179 6.66 -6.08 8.22
N SER A 180 6.12 -6.00 7.01
CA SER A 180 4.70 -6.21 6.78
C SER A 180 4.28 -7.66 7.06
N LEU A 181 5.02 -8.64 6.54
CA LEU A 181 4.76 -10.07 6.75
C LEU A 181 4.88 -10.49 8.23
N THR A 182 5.81 -9.91 8.99
CA THR A 182 6.01 -10.27 10.41
C THR A 182 5.09 -9.51 11.36
N ALA A 183 4.52 -8.37 10.95
CA ALA A 183 3.59 -7.60 11.77
C ALA A 183 2.31 -8.38 12.12
N HIS A 184 1.97 -9.40 11.33
CA HIS A 184 0.79 -10.25 11.54
C HIS A 184 1.11 -11.58 12.26
N GLY A 185 2.31 -11.70 12.83
CA GLY A 185 2.73 -12.90 13.55
C GLY A 185 3.23 -14.02 12.65
N GLY A 186 3.59 -13.69 11.40
CA GLY A 186 4.28 -14.60 10.49
C GLY A 186 5.66 -14.99 11.00
N ASP A 187 6.08 -16.24 10.75
CA ASP A 187 7.45 -16.68 11.03
C ASP A 187 8.44 -15.89 10.19
N GLU A 188 9.43 -15.26 10.85
CA GLU A 188 10.39 -14.37 10.20
C GLU A 188 11.25 -15.10 9.16
N LYS A 189 11.59 -16.37 9.40
CA LYS A 189 12.40 -17.15 8.47
C LYS A 189 11.61 -17.46 7.21
N GLU A 190 10.38 -17.96 7.35
CA GLU A 190 9.50 -18.23 6.21
C GLU A 190 9.19 -16.94 5.41
N ALA A 191 8.98 -15.82 6.10
CA ALA A 191 8.77 -14.53 5.45
C ALA A 191 9.99 -14.09 4.60
N LYS A 192 11.21 -14.25 5.13
CA LYS A 192 12.45 -13.96 4.37
C LYS A 192 12.60 -14.88 3.16
N ASP A 193 12.41 -16.19 3.36
CA ASP A 193 12.57 -17.18 2.30
C ASP A 193 11.53 -16.94 1.19
N SER A 194 10.29 -16.62 1.56
CA SER A 194 9.22 -16.24 0.63
C SER A 194 9.54 -15.00 -0.19
N ILE A 195 10.06 -13.94 0.44
CA ILE A 195 10.51 -12.72 -0.26
C ILE A 195 11.57 -13.07 -1.32
N GLU A 196 12.56 -13.91 -0.98
CA GLU A 196 13.59 -14.31 -1.94
C GLU A 196 13.03 -15.13 -3.11
N ARG A 197 12.09 -16.06 -2.84
CA ARG A 197 11.42 -16.87 -3.88
C ARG A 197 10.70 -16.00 -4.90
N VAL A 198 9.94 -14.99 -4.44
CA VAL A 198 9.11 -14.16 -5.32
C VAL A 198 9.86 -12.97 -5.91
N TRP A 199 11.04 -12.64 -5.37
CA TRP A 199 11.76 -11.41 -5.64
C TRP A 199 11.93 -11.11 -7.14
N SER A 200 12.50 -12.05 -7.90
CA SER A 200 12.83 -11.84 -9.32
C SER A 200 11.61 -11.47 -10.15
N ARG A 201 10.44 -12.03 -9.81
CA ARG A 201 9.17 -11.75 -10.48
C ARG A 201 8.57 -10.43 -10.01
N CYS A 202 8.38 -10.28 -8.71
CA CYS A 202 7.54 -9.20 -8.15
C CYS A 202 8.27 -7.86 -8.13
N SER A 203 9.59 -7.84 -8.00
CA SER A 203 10.38 -6.58 -8.06
C SER A 203 10.48 -5.98 -9.46
N LYS A 204 10.26 -6.78 -10.52
CA LYS A 204 10.32 -6.35 -11.93
C LYS A 204 8.96 -5.98 -12.51
N ASP A 205 7.87 -6.43 -11.89
CA ASP A 205 6.52 -6.07 -12.30
C ASP A 205 6.17 -4.66 -11.80
N HIS A 206 6.20 -3.71 -12.72
CA HIS A 206 5.93 -2.30 -12.46
C HIS A 206 4.57 -1.83 -13.01
N TRP A 207 3.68 -2.74 -13.42
CA TRP A 207 2.31 -2.39 -13.82
C TRP A 207 1.51 -1.89 -12.59
N PRO A 208 0.77 -0.76 -12.65
CA PRO A 208 0.34 0.02 -13.82
C PRO A 208 1.21 1.21 -14.28
N PHE A 209 2.46 1.30 -13.84
CA PHE A 209 3.31 2.46 -14.12
C PHE A 209 4.15 2.36 -15.41
N THR A 210 4.22 1.19 -16.04
CA THR A 210 5.01 0.99 -17.27
C THR A 210 4.22 1.06 -18.56
N THR A 211 2.91 0.85 -18.48
CA THR A 211 2.02 0.76 -19.63
C THR A 211 0.83 1.64 -19.33
N ASP A 212 0.55 2.58 -20.23
CA ASP A 212 -0.62 3.44 -20.11
C ASP A 212 -1.88 2.56 -20.08
N PRO A 213 -2.81 2.78 -19.14
CA PRO A 213 -4.05 2.00 -19.04
C PRO A 213 -4.82 1.86 -20.36
N GLN A 214 -4.76 2.86 -21.26
CA GLN A 214 -5.45 2.81 -22.56
C GLN A 214 -4.82 1.84 -23.58
N PHE A 215 -3.56 1.44 -23.37
CA PHE A 215 -2.80 0.55 -24.23
C PHE A 215 -2.53 -0.81 -23.59
N ASP A 216 -3.09 -1.07 -22.40
CA ASP A 216 -2.92 -2.35 -21.74
C ASP A 216 -3.98 -3.36 -22.18
N THR A 217 -3.56 -4.37 -22.96
CA THR A 217 -4.43 -5.41 -23.51
C THR A 217 -4.33 -6.74 -22.77
N ARG A 218 -3.73 -6.74 -21.57
CA ARG A 218 -3.50 -7.95 -20.77
C ARG A 218 -4.69 -8.32 -19.90
#